data_AF-A0A915JNH3-F1
#
_entry.id   AF-A0A915JNH3-F1
#
_cell.length_a   1.000
_cell.length_b   1.000
_cell.length_c   1.000
_cell.angle_alpha   90.00
_cell.angle_beta   90.00
_cell.angle_gamma   90.00
#
_symmetry.space_group_name_H-M   'P 1'
#
loop_
_entity.id
_entity.type
_entity.pdbx_description
1 polymer ?
#
loop_
_entity_poly.entity_id
_entity_poly.type
_entity_poly.pdbx_seq_one_letter_code
_entity_poly.pdbx_strand_id
1 'polypeptide(L)'
;FLADRRCQNVINNEWLGSWADWNFCSRATRAFRVSLHTIFFFAASFLYIVTINRLPGSCRIPYARFLSSLFAHLLFIGCIVFNMQWDEPRDLRGLPDAGLKLFVLVYIWLYVFGEYFVLVTDLWRLGFRRYFDAWWHWYENFIKSYLGD
;
A
#
# COMPACT_ATOMS: atom_id res chain seq x y z
N PHE A 1 21.63 3.97 20.71
CA PHE A 1 21.14 5.32 20.36
C PHE A 1 19.67 5.29 19.93
N LEU A 2 19.30 4.63 18.83
CA LEU A 2 17.91 4.58 18.34
C LEU A 2 16.89 3.92 19.29
N ALA A 3 17.32 2.94 20.09
CA ALA A 3 16.46 2.26 21.06
C ALA A 3 16.24 3.04 22.38
N ASP A 4 16.84 4.23 22.53
CA ASP A 4 16.63 5.04 23.72
C ASP A 4 15.18 5.55 23.79
N ARG A 5 14.61 5.53 25.00
CA ARG A 5 13.19 5.88 25.24
C ARG A 5 12.86 7.30 24.82
N ARG A 6 13.80 8.24 24.98
CA ARG A 6 13.61 9.64 24.56
C ARG A 6 13.52 9.76 23.04
N CYS A 7 14.40 9.05 22.33
CA CYS A 7 14.38 9.00 20.87
C CYS A 7 13.10 8.33 20.35
N GLN A 8 12.69 7.21 20.95
CA GLN A 8 11.46 6.51 20.61
C GLN A 8 10.20 7.37 20.79
N ASN A 9 10.14 8.20 21.84
CA ASN A 9 9.01 9.11 22.06
C ASN A 9 8.93 10.18 20.96
N VAL A 10 10.07 10.74 20.53
CA VAL A 10 10.10 11.73 19.44
C VAL A 10 9.65 11.09 18.12
N ILE A 11 10.18 9.90 17.80
CA ILE A 11 9.79 9.16 16.59
C ILE A 11 8.29 8.82 16.62
N ASN A 12 7.77 8.36 17.76
CA ASN A 12 6.35 8.02 17.88
C ASN A 12 5.43 9.23 17.72
N ASN A 13 5.82 10.40 18.25
CA ASN A 13 5.05 11.63 18.09
C ASN A 13 5.01 12.08 16.62
N GLU A 14 6.14 12.03 15.91
CA GLU A 14 6.18 12.32 14.47
C GLU A 14 5.42 11.28 13.65
N TRP A 15 5.47 10.01 14.06
CA TRP A 15 4.78 8.91 13.39
C TRP A 15 3.25 9.03 13.48
N LEU A 16 2.74 9.38 14.66
CA LEU A 16 1.31 9.59 14.89
C LEU A 16 0.84 10.97 14.39
N GLY A 17 1.74 11.94 14.29
CA GLY A 17 1.44 13.30 13.82
C GLY A 17 0.27 13.91 14.60
N SER A 18 -0.80 14.26 13.88
CA SER A 18 -2.01 14.84 14.47
C SER A 18 -2.83 13.87 15.34
N TRP A 19 -2.45 12.59 15.44
CA TRP A 19 -3.17 11.56 16.22
C TRP A 19 -2.62 11.42 17.65
N ALA A 20 -2.29 12.54 18.31
CA ALA A 20 -1.75 12.56 19.67
C ALA A 20 -2.68 11.90 20.71
N ASP A 21 -4.00 11.87 20.45
CA ASP A 21 -5.00 11.25 21.33
C ASP A 21 -5.01 9.71 21.28
N TRP A 22 -4.11 9.10 20.49
CA TRP A 22 -4.10 7.66 20.28
C TRP A 22 -4.07 6.88 21.59
N ASN A 23 -3.30 7.32 22.58
CA ASN A 23 -3.18 6.63 23.87
C ASN A 23 -4.45 6.66 24.72
N PHE A 24 -5.30 7.68 24.56
CA PHE A 24 -6.52 7.90 25.35
C PHE A 24 -7.79 7.35 24.68
N CYS A 25 -7.74 7.06 23.38
CA CYS A 25 -8.90 6.50 22.66
C CYS A 25 -9.14 5.02 22.97
N SER A 26 -10.41 4.61 22.98
CA SER A 26 -10.80 3.19 23.08
C SER A 26 -10.33 2.39 21.85
N ARG A 27 -10.11 1.08 22.01
CA ARG A 27 -9.67 0.20 20.89
C ARG A 27 -10.66 0.21 19.72
N ALA A 28 -11.96 0.25 20.01
CA ALA A 28 -13.01 0.31 19.00
C ALA A 28 -12.99 1.64 18.23
N THR A 29 -12.81 2.77 18.92
CA THR A 29 -12.71 4.09 18.29
C THR A 29 -11.46 4.19 17.40
N ARG A 30 -10.35 3.56 17.81
CA ARG A 30 -9.13 3.47 16.99
C ARG A 30 -9.37 2.66 15.72
N ALA A 31 -9.98 1.48 15.85
CA ALA A 31 -10.31 0.63 14.71
C ALA A 31 -11.26 1.34 13.74
N PHE A 32 -12.30 2.00 14.25
CA PHE A 32 -13.25 2.77 13.44
C PHE A 32 -12.58 3.95 12.71
N ARG A 33 -11.74 4.73 13.41
CA ARG A 33 -10.96 5.81 12.77
C ARG A 33 -10.03 5.29 11.69
N VAL A 34 -9.36 4.16 11.95
CA VAL A 34 -8.51 3.46 10.98
C VAL A 34 -9.32 3.02 9.77
N SER A 35 -10.41 2.28 9.95
CA SER A 35 -11.23 1.75 8.86
C SER A 35 -11.84 2.86 8.02
N LEU A 36 -12.38 3.91 8.66
CA LEU A 36 -12.85 5.10 7.95
C LEU A 36 -11.70 5.74 7.18
N HIS A 37 -10.55 5.97 7.81
CA HIS A 37 -9.43 6.55 7.10
C HIS A 37 -9.01 5.70 5.92
N THR A 38 -8.86 4.38 6.04
CA THR A 38 -8.46 3.52 4.93
C THR A 38 -9.43 3.58 3.75
N ILE A 39 -10.74 3.51 3.99
CA ILE A 39 -11.76 3.55 2.93
C ILE A 39 -11.80 4.94 2.29
N PHE A 40 -11.82 6.00 3.12
CA PHE A 40 -11.79 7.37 2.63
C PHE A 40 -10.44 7.75 2.01
N PHE A 41 -9.35 7.04 2.32
CA PHE A 41 -8.02 7.29 1.76
C PHE A 41 -7.92 6.84 0.30
N PHE A 42 -8.63 5.79 -0.10
CA PHE A 42 -8.76 5.41 -1.51
C PHE A 42 -9.41 6.55 -2.32
N ALA A 43 -10.52 7.10 -1.81
CA ALA A 43 -11.20 8.25 -2.40
C ALA A 43 -10.38 9.54 -2.31
N ALA A 44 -9.70 9.80 -1.19
CA ALA A 44 -8.89 11.00 -0.98
C ALA A 44 -7.60 10.98 -1.81
N SER A 45 -7.01 9.81 -2.04
CA SER A 45 -5.86 9.62 -2.93
C SER A 45 -6.25 9.87 -4.39
N PHE A 46 -7.43 9.40 -4.81
CA PHE A 46 -7.97 9.71 -6.13
C PHE A 46 -8.26 11.21 -6.29
N LEU A 47 -8.90 11.82 -5.29
CA LEU A 47 -9.12 13.27 -5.24
C LEU A 47 -7.80 14.05 -5.24
N TYR A 48 -6.75 13.57 -4.57
CA TYR A 48 -5.43 14.22 -4.55
C TYR A 48 -4.80 14.29 -5.95
N ILE A 49 -4.89 13.21 -6.73
CA ILE A 49 -4.43 13.18 -8.13
C ILE A 49 -5.26 14.16 -8.98
N VAL A 50 -6.58 14.21 -8.76
CA VAL A 50 -7.50 15.05 -9.54
C VAL A 50 -7.41 16.54 -9.17
N THR A 51 -7.15 16.87 -7.90
CA THR A 51 -7.24 18.25 -7.37
C THR A 51 -5.90 18.98 -7.25
N ILE A 52 -4.80 18.44 -7.78
CA ILE A 52 -3.49 19.10 -7.92
C ILE A 52 -3.13 19.92 -6.65
N ASN A 53 -2.72 19.21 -5.60
CA ASN A 53 -2.08 19.75 -4.37
C ASN A 53 -2.95 20.35 -3.24
N ARG A 54 -4.28 20.23 -3.22
CA ARG A 54 -5.03 20.48 -1.96
C ARG A 54 -5.11 19.23 -1.10
N LEU A 55 -4.01 18.92 -0.41
CA LEU A 55 -3.94 17.80 0.54
C LEU A 55 -4.88 18.04 1.74
N PRO A 56 -5.83 17.15 2.05
CA PRO A 56 -6.35 17.08 3.40
C PRO A 56 -5.19 16.71 4.34
N GLY A 57 -5.05 17.43 5.46
CA GLY A 57 -3.90 17.28 6.39
C GLY A 57 -3.65 15.84 6.87
N SER A 58 -4.67 14.98 6.79
CA SER A 58 -4.57 13.56 7.11
C SER A 58 -3.67 12.75 6.16
N CYS A 59 -3.53 13.13 4.89
CA CYS A 59 -2.65 12.44 3.94
C CYS A 59 -1.15 12.68 4.19
N ARG A 60 -0.80 13.65 5.03
CA ARG A 60 0.60 13.90 5.45
C ARG A 60 1.04 12.99 6.60
N ILE A 61 0.13 12.31 7.28
CA ILE A 61 0.44 11.49 8.46
C ILE A 61 1.08 10.17 8.00
N PRO A 62 2.31 9.84 8.44
CA PRO A 62 3.04 8.67 7.94
C PRO A 62 2.36 7.36 8.36
N TYR A 63 1.79 7.29 9.56
CA TYR A 63 1.04 6.11 10.01
C TYR A 63 -0.17 5.79 9.10
N ALA A 64 -0.94 6.80 8.69
CA ALA A 64 -2.10 6.61 7.83
C ALA A 64 -1.69 6.12 6.42
N ARG A 65 -0.56 6.62 5.90
CA ARG A 65 0.01 6.18 4.61
C ARG A 65 0.47 4.73 4.67
N PHE A 66 1.19 4.35 5.73
CA PHE A 66 1.61 2.97 5.96
C PHE A 66 0.41 2.02 5.99
N LEU A 67 -0.62 2.37 6.77
CA LEU A 67 -1.80 1.55 6.93
C LEU A 67 -2.57 1.37 5.61
N SER A 68 -2.69 2.45 4.83
CA SER A 68 -3.36 2.40 3.53
C SER A 68 -2.59 1.54 2.52
N SER A 69 -1.26 1.61 2.51
CA SER A 69 -0.41 0.73 1.70
C SER A 69 -0.55 -0.74 2.13
N LEU A 70 -0.58 -1.01 3.45
CA LEU A 70 -0.82 -2.35 3.98
C LEU A 70 -2.17 -2.92 3.53
N PHE A 71 -3.26 -2.13 3.64
CA PHE A 71 -4.58 -2.56 3.20
C PHE A 71 -4.65 -2.80 1.69
N ALA A 72 -4.00 -1.98 0.87
CA ALA A 72 -3.91 -2.21 -0.57
C ALA A 72 -3.18 -3.53 -0.88
N HIS A 73 -2.09 -3.82 -0.16
CA HIS A 73 -1.37 -5.09 -0.31
C HIS A 73 -2.22 -6.30 0.12
N LEU A 74 -2.97 -6.19 1.23
CA LEU A 74 -3.90 -7.24 1.66
C LEU A 74 -5.04 -7.45 0.66
N LEU A 75 -5.56 -6.38 0.06
CA LEU A 75 -6.59 -6.45 -0.97
C LEU A 75 -6.05 -7.12 -2.23
N PHE A 76 -4.82 -6.80 -2.65
CA PHE A 76 -4.12 -7.48 -3.74
C PHE A 76 -3.98 -8.99 -3.51
N ILE A 77 -3.53 -9.40 -2.31
CA ILE A 77 -3.47 -10.83 -1.94
C ILE A 77 -4.87 -11.45 -2.02
N GLY A 78 -5.88 -10.77 -1.49
CA GLY A 78 -7.28 -11.20 -1.58
C GLY A 78 -7.76 -11.40 -3.02
N CYS A 79 -7.41 -10.48 -3.92
CA CYS A 79 -7.71 -10.57 -5.35
C CYS A 79 -7.02 -11.76 -6.03
N ILE A 80 -5.78 -12.08 -5.67
CA ILE A 80 -5.07 -13.25 -6.19
C ILE A 80 -5.73 -14.53 -5.71
N VAL A 81 -6.00 -14.65 -4.40
CA VAL A 81 -6.66 -15.83 -3.82
C VAL A 81 -8.05 -16.03 -4.43
N PHE A 82 -8.78 -14.94 -4.63
CA PHE A 82 -10.06 -14.95 -5.36
C PHE A 82 -9.87 -15.50 -6.78
N ASN A 83 -8.91 -15.00 -7.56
CA ASN A 83 -8.69 -15.54 -8.91
C ASN A 83 -8.30 -17.03 -8.92
N MET A 84 -7.54 -17.51 -7.91
CA MET A 84 -7.15 -18.92 -7.82
C MET A 84 -8.33 -19.86 -7.53
N GLN A 85 -9.35 -19.41 -6.78
CA GLN A 85 -10.49 -20.26 -6.42
C GLN A 85 -11.54 -20.36 -7.54
N TRP A 86 -11.59 -19.39 -8.44
CA TRP A 86 -12.45 -19.42 -9.62
C TRP A 86 -11.78 -20.24 -10.74
N ASP A 87 -11.68 -21.56 -10.54
CA ASP A 87 -11.30 -22.53 -11.58
C ASP A 87 -12.38 -22.54 -12.67
N GLU A 88 -12.15 -21.78 -13.74
CA GLU A 88 -12.85 -21.99 -15.01
C GLU A 88 -12.13 -23.09 -15.81
N PRO A 89 -12.86 -23.85 -16.65
CA PRO A 89 -12.21 -24.78 -17.56
C PRO A 89 -11.14 -24.02 -18.36
N ARG A 90 -9.96 -24.63 -18.48
CA ARG A 90 -8.72 -24.09 -19.06
C ARG A 90 -8.81 -23.79 -20.57
N ASP A 91 -9.88 -23.16 -21.00
CA ASP A 91 -10.10 -22.81 -22.38
C ASP A 91 -10.01 -21.30 -22.58
N LEU A 92 -9.08 -20.97 -23.48
CA LEU A 92 -8.78 -19.69 -24.10
C LEU A 92 -8.02 -18.67 -23.23
N ARG A 93 -6.84 -18.31 -23.74
CA ARG A 93 -6.08 -17.06 -23.54
C ARG A 93 -6.89 -15.80 -23.92
N GLY A 94 -8.19 -15.78 -23.64
CA GLY A 94 -9.12 -14.71 -23.98
C GLY A 94 -9.31 -13.73 -22.82
N LEU A 95 -9.84 -12.54 -23.14
CA LEU A 95 -10.31 -11.59 -22.14
C LEU A 95 -11.39 -12.27 -21.30
N PRO A 96 -11.38 -12.18 -19.96
CA PRO A 96 -12.40 -12.80 -19.14
C PRO A 96 -13.78 -12.19 -19.43
N ASP A 97 -14.76 -13.03 -19.79
CA ASP A 97 -16.12 -12.61 -20.17
C ASP A 97 -16.91 -11.99 -19.01
N ALA A 98 -16.51 -12.26 -17.76
CA ALA A 98 -17.13 -11.69 -16.57
C ALA A 98 -16.55 -10.32 -16.23
N GLY A 99 -17.38 -9.27 -16.21
CA GLY A 99 -16.95 -7.90 -15.88
C GLY A 99 -16.26 -7.77 -14.51
N LEU A 100 -16.60 -8.62 -13.53
CA LEU A 100 -15.90 -8.68 -12.24
C LEU A 100 -14.46 -9.21 -12.37
N LYS A 101 -14.21 -10.23 -13.21
CA LYS A 101 -12.86 -10.74 -13.46
C LYS A 101 -11.99 -9.71 -14.15
N LEU A 102 -12.56 -9.00 -15.13
CA LEU A 102 -11.86 -7.89 -15.79
C LEU A 102 -11.49 -6.80 -14.78
N PHE A 103 -12.40 -6.40 -13.90
CA PHE A 103 -12.13 -5.40 -12.87
C PHE A 103 -11.00 -5.84 -11.91
N VAL A 104 -11.05 -7.08 -11.42
CA VAL A 104 -10.00 -7.62 -10.54
C VAL A 104 -8.66 -7.72 -11.27
N LEU A 105 -8.66 -8.17 -12.52
CA LEU A 105 -7.45 -8.25 -13.35
C LEU A 105 -6.84 -6.86 -13.57
N VAL A 106 -7.65 -5.85 -13.91
CA VAL A 106 -7.20 -4.46 -14.06
C VAL A 106 -6.63 -3.93 -12.74
N TYR A 107 -7.26 -4.23 -11.60
CA TYR A 107 -6.73 -3.84 -10.30
C TYR A 107 -5.36 -4.46 -10.00
N ILE A 108 -5.19 -5.77 -10.28
CA ILE A 108 -3.91 -6.48 -10.11
C ILE A 108 -2.82 -5.80 -10.95
N TRP A 109 -3.08 -5.52 -12.22
CA TRP A 109 -2.11 -4.85 -13.10
C TRP A 109 -1.75 -3.43 -12.65
N LEU A 110 -2.74 -2.64 -12.25
CA LEU A 110 -2.51 -1.29 -11.70
C LEU A 110 -1.68 -1.34 -10.42
N TYR A 111 -1.93 -2.31 -9.54
CA TYR A 111 -1.17 -2.49 -8.31
C TYR A 111 0.29 -2.85 -8.60
N VAL A 112 0.54 -3.83 -9.48
CA VAL A 112 1.91 -4.22 -9.89
C VAL A 112 2.65 -3.05 -10.52
N PHE A 113 1.99 -2.27 -11.39
CA PHE A 113 2.60 -1.09 -12.01
C PHE A 113 2.94 -0.01 -10.98
N GLY A 114 2.06 0.23 -10.00
CA GLY A 114 2.30 1.16 -8.90
C GLY A 114 3.51 0.75 -8.05
N GLU A 115 3.60 -0.52 -7.67
CA GLU A 115 4.71 -1.10 -6.91
C GLU A 115 6.04 -1.09 -7.69
N TYR A 116 5.99 -1.23 -9.01
CA TYR A 116 7.16 -1.06 -9.87
C TYR A 116 7.64 0.39 -9.89
N PHE A 117 6.71 1.36 -9.99
CA PHE A 117 7.07 2.77 -9.96
C PHE A 117 7.70 3.17 -8.63
N VAL A 118 7.17 2.70 -7.50
CA VAL A 118 7.76 2.92 -6.17
C VAL A 118 9.19 2.40 -6.13
N LEU A 119 9.40 1.16 -6.60
CA LEU A 119 10.72 0.53 -6.65
C LEU A 119 11.73 1.36 -7.45
N VAL A 120 11.32 1.80 -8.64
CA VAL A 120 12.13 2.67 -9.49
C VAL A 120 12.45 3.97 -8.74
N THR A 121 11.45 4.64 -8.16
CA THR A 121 11.69 5.91 -7.43
C THR A 121 12.63 5.75 -6.23
N ASP A 122 12.56 4.63 -5.52
CA ASP A 122 13.46 4.34 -4.41
C ASP A 122 14.88 4.05 -4.88
N LEU A 123 15.03 3.32 -6.00
CA LEU A 123 16.32 3.13 -6.66
C LEU A 123 16.95 4.47 -7.09
N TRP A 124 16.16 5.38 -7.64
CA TRP A 124 16.62 6.73 -8.00
C TRP A 124 17.03 7.57 -6.78
N ARG A 125 16.33 7.43 -5.64
CA ARG A 125 16.59 8.23 -4.42
C ARG A 125 17.77 7.72 -3.59
N LEU A 126 17.84 6.41 -3.36
CA LEU A 126 18.88 5.79 -2.52
C LEU A 126 20.16 5.48 -3.30
N GLY A 127 20.04 5.29 -4.61
CA GLY A 127 21.10 4.81 -5.50
C GLY A 127 21.27 3.30 -5.42
N PHE A 128 21.75 2.71 -6.53
CA PHE A 128 21.86 1.25 -6.72
C PHE A 128 22.54 0.53 -5.56
N ARG A 129 23.65 1.08 -5.05
CA ARG A 129 24.49 0.40 -4.05
C ARG A 129 23.86 0.33 -2.65
N ARG A 130 23.08 1.34 -2.25
CA ARG A 130 22.39 1.35 -0.94
C ARG A 130 21.05 0.62 -1.01
N TYR A 131 20.44 0.60 -2.18
CA TYR A 131 19.20 -0.12 -2.41
C TYR A 131 19.39 -1.64 -2.22
N PHE A 132 20.48 -2.23 -2.73
CA PHE A 132 20.72 -3.68 -2.57
C PHE A 132 21.28 -4.11 -1.20
N ASP A 133 21.49 -3.19 -0.28
CA ASP A 133 21.99 -3.50 1.07
C ASP A 133 20.89 -4.16 1.94
N ALA A 134 19.62 -3.84 1.66
CA ALA A 134 18.51 -4.49 2.32
C ALA A 134 18.09 -5.77 1.57
N TRP A 135 18.19 -6.91 2.25
CA TRP A 135 17.90 -8.22 1.66
C TRP A 135 16.47 -8.35 1.11
N TRP A 136 15.50 -7.63 1.68
CA TRP A 136 14.11 -7.68 1.26
C TRP A 136 13.88 -7.08 -0.14
N HIS A 137 14.71 -6.12 -0.57
CA HIS A 137 14.66 -5.57 -1.92
C HIS A 137 15.02 -6.61 -2.99
N TRP A 138 15.85 -7.59 -2.65
CA TRP A 138 16.13 -8.71 -3.56
C TRP A 138 14.89 -9.56 -3.79
N TYR A 139 14.20 -9.93 -2.70
CA TYR A 139 12.98 -10.72 -2.76
C TYR A 139 11.89 -10.04 -3.61
N GLU A 140 11.71 -8.74 -3.44
CA GLU A 140 10.75 -7.96 -4.23
C GLU A 140 11.08 -7.94 -5.72
N ASN A 141 12.36 -7.79 -6.08
CA ASN A 141 12.77 -7.80 -7.48
C ASN A 141 12.58 -9.16 -8.14
N PHE A 142 12.92 -10.24 -7.43
CA PHE A 142 12.70 -11.60 -7.94
C PHE A 142 11.23 -11.89 -8.19
N ILE A 143 10.34 -11.60 -7.24
CA ILE A 143 8.91 -11.85 -7.42
C ILE A 143 8.34 -11.04 -8.58
N LYS A 144 8.74 -9.78 -8.70
CA LYS A 144 8.27 -8.89 -9.77
C LYS A 144 8.78 -9.33 -11.14
N SER A 145 9.99 -9.89 -11.26
CA SER A 145 10.46 -10.46 -12.53
C SER A 145 9.64 -11.69 -12.95
N TYR A 146 9.31 -12.59 -12.02
CA TYR A 146 8.49 -13.77 -12.31
C TYR A 146 7.04 -13.45 -12.70
N LEU A 147 6.53 -12.26 -12.35
CA LEU A 147 5.19 -11.81 -12.73
C LEU A 147 5.16 -11.10 -14.10
N GLY A 148 6.33 -10.72 -14.64
CA GLY A 148 6.46 -10.04 -15.92
C GLY A 148 6.71 -10.97 -17.12
N ASP A 149 7.13 -12.21 -16.87
CA ASP A 149 7.34 -13.28 -17.86
C ASP A 149 6.06 -14.14 -18.04
#